data_AF-A0A7S3J3E3-F1
#
_entry.id   AF-A0A7S3J3E3-F1
#
_cell.length_a   1.000
_cell.length_b   1.000
_cell.length_c   1.000
_cell.angle_alpha   90.00
_cell.angle_beta   90.00
_cell.angle_gamma   90.00
#
_symmetry.space_group_name_H-M   'P 1'
#
loop_
_entity.id
_entity.type
_entity.pdbx_description
1 polymer ?
#
loop_
_entity_poly.entity_id
_entity_poly.type
_entity_poly.pdbx_seq_one_letter_code
_entity_poly.pdbx_strand_id
1 'polypeptide(L)'
;MQVLFSNERVMDHFYSIYEDHHNVCDKLATECYDCQISKLAFGLKSGRYSQKKECKRQAHDMQNEEEKDAIDIYQDGIKPQSFKNLIGKGHQEFSSARQQDAQEFIQWVFDKFETEEAKRGRVNPCKIYDFDIEHRYECTQCHGVAYVKERTNQLNLHIIAQENVDVIPEEEELSNALERYFGDEIINKNCPQCTDKQDFNKRTRFLNFPKVLIVVTQRFTYQNWTPTKVNTALKVILDDLNLENFKAAGGLQPGEVGLPDGSEVEVEVEAEINQDLLNMC
;
A
#
# COMPACT_ATOMS: atom_id res chain seq x y z
N MET A 1 4.33 -8.18 -6.33
CA MET A 1 5.57 -8.99 -6.49
C MET A 1 6.62 -8.33 -7.38
N GLN A 2 6.35 -8.03 -8.66
CA GLN A 2 7.33 -7.39 -9.54
C GLN A 2 7.93 -6.11 -8.92
N VAL A 3 7.07 -5.15 -8.54
CA VAL A 3 7.48 -3.90 -7.88
C VAL A 3 8.32 -4.14 -6.62
N LEU A 4 7.91 -5.09 -5.78
CA LEU A 4 8.61 -5.42 -4.54
C LEU A 4 10.02 -5.94 -4.81
N PHE A 5 10.18 -6.81 -5.82
CA PHE A 5 11.46 -7.37 -6.24
C PHE A 5 12.26 -6.44 -7.16
N SER A 6 11.70 -5.34 -7.66
CA SER A 6 12.47 -4.28 -8.31
C SER A 6 13.34 -3.49 -7.32
N ASN A 7 13.03 -3.55 -6.03
CA ASN A 7 13.89 -2.96 -5.00
C ASN A 7 15.11 -3.85 -4.75
N GLU A 8 16.31 -3.32 -4.95
CA GLU A 8 17.57 -4.07 -4.82
C GLU A 8 17.75 -4.70 -3.45
N ARG A 9 17.41 -3.99 -2.37
CA ARG A 9 17.54 -4.53 -1.00
C ARG A 9 16.66 -5.75 -0.78
N VAL A 10 15.42 -5.71 -1.29
CA VAL A 10 14.49 -6.83 -1.18
C VAL A 10 14.93 -7.99 -2.07
N MET A 11 15.33 -7.69 -3.30
CA MET A 11 15.82 -8.69 -4.25
C MET A 11 17.06 -9.40 -3.73
N ASP A 12 18.08 -8.66 -3.30
CA ASP A 12 19.36 -9.21 -2.87
C ASP A 12 19.22 -10.07 -1.61
N HIS A 13 18.36 -9.65 -0.67
CA HIS A 13 18.04 -10.44 0.52
C HIS A 13 17.45 -11.81 0.17
N PHE A 14 16.44 -11.86 -0.70
CA PHE A 14 15.82 -13.13 -1.07
C PHE A 14 16.65 -13.94 -2.07
N TYR A 15 17.50 -13.27 -2.85
CA TYR A 15 18.43 -13.93 -3.76
C TYR A 15 19.58 -14.61 -3.01
N SER A 16 20.16 -13.99 -1.96
CA SER A 16 21.22 -14.63 -1.16
C SER A 16 20.73 -15.90 -0.45
N ILE A 17 19.46 -15.94 -0.03
CA ILE A 17 18.83 -17.15 0.51
C ILE A 17 18.86 -18.30 -0.50
N TYR A 18 18.82 -18.03 -1.81
CA TYR A 18 18.95 -19.09 -2.82
C TYR A 18 20.32 -19.79 -2.72
N GLU A 19 21.39 -19.02 -2.59
CA GLU A 19 22.76 -19.52 -2.54
C GLU A 19 22.99 -20.37 -1.28
N ASP A 20 22.47 -19.91 -0.15
CA ASP A 20 22.64 -20.57 1.15
C ASP A 20 21.72 -21.79 1.32
N HIS A 21 20.44 -21.67 0.94
CA HIS A 21 19.41 -22.64 1.30
C HIS A 21 19.23 -23.75 0.27
N HIS A 22 19.51 -23.51 -1.01
CA HIS A 22 19.18 -24.45 -2.09
C HIS A 22 19.86 -25.82 -1.93
N ASN A 23 21.09 -25.84 -1.42
CA ASN A 23 21.90 -27.06 -1.30
C ASN A 23 21.78 -27.78 0.05
N VAL A 24 21.10 -27.17 1.03
CA VAL A 24 21.02 -27.67 2.41
C VAL A 24 19.58 -27.95 2.89
N CYS A 25 18.58 -27.71 2.03
CA CYS A 25 17.19 -27.88 2.41
C CYS A 25 16.74 -29.34 2.38
N ASP A 26 16.34 -29.85 3.54
CA ASP A 26 15.79 -31.21 3.69
C ASP A 26 14.26 -31.29 3.54
N LYS A 27 13.58 -30.15 3.33
CA LYS A 27 12.12 -30.08 3.19
C LYS A 27 11.70 -30.23 1.74
N LEU A 28 10.45 -30.66 1.52
CA LEU A 28 9.85 -30.59 0.19
C LEU A 28 9.83 -29.12 -0.27
N ALA A 29 10.40 -28.84 -1.45
CA ALA A 29 10.57 -27.47 -1.94
C ALA A 29 9.25 -26.67 -1.95
N THR A 30 8.11 -27.32 -2.22
CA THR A 30 6.78 -26.68 -2.25
C THR A 30 6.25 -26.26 -0.88
N GLU A 31 6.80 -26.80 0.20
CA GLU A 31 6.38 -26.52 1.57
C GLU A 31 7.38 -25.61 2.31
N CYS A 32 8.57 -25.40 1.74
CA CYS A 32 9.58 -24.53 2.31
C CYS A 32 9.46 -23.09 1.78
N TYR A 33 9.23 -22.15 2.70
CA TYR A 33 9.21 -20.72 2.39
C TYR A 33 10.51 -20.22 1.76
N ASP A 34 11.66 -20.54 2.34
CA ASP A 34 12.96 -20.11 1.80
C ASP A 34 13.17 -20.63 0.37
N CYS A 35 12.83 -21.90 0.10
CA CYS A 35 12.90 -22.43 -1.27
C CYS A 35 11.98 -21.68 -2.24
N GLN A 36 10.74 -21.37 -1.85
CA GLN A 36 9.78 -20.74 -2.75
C GLN A 36 10.11 -19.27 -3.02
N ILE A 37 10.46 -18.50 -1.98
CA ILE A 37 10.76 -17.08 -2.13
C ILE A 37 12.08 -16.87 -2.87
N SER A 38 13.10 -17.67 -2.58
CA SER A 38 14.40 -17.58 -3.26
C SER A 38 14.32 -18.07 -4.70
N LYS A 39 13.51 -19.10 -5.00
CA LYS A 39 13.21 -19.52 -6.37
C LYS A 39 12.54 -18.41 -7.17
N LEU A 40 11.62 -17.65 -6.56
CA LEU A 40 11.01 -16.48 -7.20
C LEU A 40 12.06 -15.41 -7.48
N ALA A 41 12.89 -15.07 -6.48
CA ALA A 41 13.98 -14.10 -6.61
C ALA A 41 14.95 -14.48 -7.74
N PHE A 42 15.42 -15.73 -7.74
CA PHE A 42 16.29 -16.27 -8.78
C PHE A 42 15.64 -16.22 -10.16
N GLY A 43 14.36 -16.61 -10.27
CA GLY A 43 13.61 -16.57 -11.52
C GLY A 43 13.50 -15.17 -12.11
N LEU A 44 13.38 -14.14 -11.26
CA LEU A 44 13.30 -12.74 -11.66
C LEU A 44 14.67 -12.13 -11.99
N LYS A 45 15.72 -12.46 -11.23
CA LYS A 45 17.06 -11.84 -11.36
C LYS A 45 17.99 -12.54 -12.37
N SER A 46 17.88 -13.85 -12.53
CA SER A 46 18.85 -14.66 -13.29
C SER A 46 18.89 -14.39 -14.80
N GLY A 47 17.89 -13.72 -15.37
CA GLY A 47 17.76 -13.50 -16.81
C GLY A 47 17.40 -14.75 -17.63
N ARG A 48 17.43 -15.95 -17.03
CA ARG A 48 17.12 -17.22 -17.70
C ARG A 48 15.73 -17.24 -18.34
N TYR A 49 14.75 -16.61 -17.70
CA TYR A 49 13.35 -16.61 -18.11
C TYR A 49 12.95 -15.37 -18.93
N SER A 50 13.90 -14.44 -19.15
CA SER A 50 13.70 -13.19 -19.89
C SER A 50 14.32 -13.23 -21.29
N GLN A 51 14.83 -14.39 -21.71
CA GLN A 51 15.38 -14.57 -23.06
C GLN A 51 14.26 -14.44 -24.09
N LYS A 52 14.47 -13.55 -25.07
CA LYS A 52 13.56 -13.35 -26.20
C LYS A 52 13.60 -14.60 -27.07
N LYS A 53 12.43 -15.14 -27.38
CA LYS A 53 12.23 -16.27 -28.29
C LYS A 53 11.31 -15.86 -29.41
N GLU A 54 11.59 -16.38 -30.58
CA GLU A 54 10.78 -16.19 -31.77
C GLU A 54 9.77 -17.32 -31.89
N CYS A 55 8.50 -16.98 -32.10
CA CYS A 55 7.45 -17.93 -32.47
C CYS A 55 6.87 -17.51 -33.82
N LYS A 56 6.67 -18.49 -34.70
CA LYS A 56 5.86 -18.27 -35.90
C LYS A 56 4.40 -18.51 -35.53
N ARG A 57 3.52 -17.54 -35.81
CA ARG A 57 2.07 -17.73 -35.63
C ARG A 57 1.63 -18.98 -36.39
N GLN A 58 0.91 -19.89 -35.72
CA GLN A 58 0.34 -21.06 -36.38
C GLN A 58 -0.87 -20.62 -37.22
N ALA A 59 -1.01 -21.19 -38.42
CA ALA A 59 -1.96 -20.79 -39.46
C ALA A 59 -3.47 -20.91 -39.10
N HIS A 60 -3.81 -21.27 -37.87
CA HIS A 60 -5.19 -21.51 -37.45
C HIS A 60 -5.92 -20.23 -36.96
N ASP A 61 -5.20 -19.11 -36.81
CA ASP A 61 -5.74 -17.89 -36.20
C ASP A 61 -5.93 -16.68 -37.12
N MET A 62 -5.66 -16.72 -38.45
CA MET A 62 -5.73 -15.48 -39.25
C MET A 62 -6.25 -15.58 -40.69
N GLN A 63 -6.91 -14.50 -41.11
CA GLN A 63 -7.73 -14.32 -42.32
C GLN A 63 -6.95 -13.75 -43.53
N ASN A 64 -5.68 -13.34 -43.39
CA ASN A 64 -4.88 -12.71 -44.46
C ASN A 64 -3.46 -13.31 -44.59
N GLU A 65 -2.89 -13.27 -45.80
CA GLU A 65 -1.61 -13.95 -46.13
C GLU A 65 -0.34 -13.20 -45.72
N GLU A 66 -0.38 -11.86 -45.57
CA GLU A 66 0.78 -11.03 -45.17
C GLU A 66 1.18 -11.20 -43.70
N GLU A 67 0.29 -11.77 -42.91
CA GLU A 67 0.40 -11.91 -41.45
C GLU A 67 1.04 -13.27 -41.06
N LYS A 68 1.28 -14.15 -42.04
CA LYS A 68 1.88 -15.49 -41.88
C LYS A 68 3.39 -15.47 -41.61
N ASP A 69 4.07 -14.39 -42.01
CA ASP A 69 5.53 -14.22 -41.83
C ASP A 69 5.89 -13.31 -40.64
N ALA A 70 4.90 -12.82 -39.89
CA ALA A 70 5.14 -12.04 -38.68
C ALA A 70 5.78 -12.93 -37.59
N ILE A 71 7.02 -12.61 -37.21
CA ILE A 71 7.71 -13.23 -36.09
C ILE A 71 7.19 -12.58 -34.80
N ASP A 72 6.48 -13.35 -33.97
CA ASP A 72 6.13 -12.91 -32.63
C ASP A 72 7.33 -13.15 -31.70
N ILE A 73 7.73 -12.11 -30.97
CA ILE A 73 8.77 -12.21 -29.95
C ILE A 73 8.09 -12.38 -28.59
N TYR A 74 8.40 -13.47 -27.88
CA TYR A 74 7.88 -13.74 -26.55
C TYR A 74 9.02 -14.08 -25.56
N GLN A 75 8.66 -14.19 -24.28
CA GLN A 75 9.53 -14.67 -23.21
C GLN A 75 8.80 -15.79 -22.47
N ASP A 76 9.52 -16.82 -22.01
CA ASP A 76 8.91 -17.93 -21.25
C ASP A 76 8.24 -17.44 -19.95
N GLY A 77 8.86 -16.43 -19.32
CA GLY A 77 8.44 -15.92 -18.03
C GLY A 77 8.56 -16.98 -16.93
N ILE A 78 7.98 -16.66 -15.77
CA ILE A 78 7.94 -17.56 -14.62
C ILE A 78 6.48 -17.80 -14.20
N LYS A 79 6.17 -19.03 -13.80
CA LYS A 79 4.85 -19.42 -13.27
C LYS A 79 4.97 -19.77 -11.78
N PRO A 80 4.80 -18.80 -10.86
CA PRO A 80 5.09 -18.99 -9.44
C PRO A 80 3.94 -19.70 -8.69
N GLN A 81 3.44 -20.82 -9.21
CA GLN A 81 2.27 -21.50 -8.64
C GLN A 81 2.53 -22.03 -7.22
N SER A 82 3.68 -22.66 -6.99
CA SER A 82 4.07 -23.16 -5.67
C SER A 82 4.25 -22.03 -4.66
N PHE A 83 4.80 -20.89 -5.09
CA PHE A 83 4.88 -19.67 -4.27
C PHE A 83 3.49 -19.12 -3.93
N LYS A 84 2.59 -19.01 -4.92
CA LYS A 84 1.20 -18.58 -4.70
C LYS A 84 0.51 -19.46 -3.66
N ASN A 85 0.61 -20.78 -3.82
CA ASN A 85 -0.03 -21.73 -2.92
C ASN A 85 0.52 -21.61 -1.48
N LEU A 86 1.82 -21.35 -1.34
CA LEU A 86 2.46 -21.23 -0.03
C LEU A 86 2.08 -19.92 0.68
N ILE A 87 2.17 -18.77 -0.01
CA ILE A 87 1.83 -17.47 0.56
C ILE A 87 0.33 -17.35 0.81
N GLY A 88 -0.51 -17.89 -0.08
CA GLY A 88 -1.96 -17.90 0.09
C GLY A 88 -2.46 -18.91 1.12
N LYS A 89 -1.59 -19.77 1.68
CA LYS A 89 -1.99 -20.80 2.64
C LYS A 89 -2.56 -20.16 3.90
N GLY A 90 -3.81 -20.53 4.22
CA GLY A 90 -4.54 -20.02 5.38
C GLY A 90 -5.29 -18.71 5.15
N HIS A 91 -5.23 -18.11 3.96
CA HIS A 91 -6.07 -16.97 3.58
C HIS A 91 -7.24 -17.42 2.71
N GLN A 92 -8.46 -17.06 3.09
CA GLN A 92 -9.66 -17.48 2.36
C GLN A 92 -9.66 -16.97 0.91
N GLU A 93 -9.21 -15.73 0.69
CA GLU A 93 -9.23 -15.11 -0.63
C GLU A 93 -8.01 -15.46 -1.50
N PHE A 94 -6.79 -15.34 -0.96
CA PHE A 94 -5.55 -15.59 -1.71
C PHE A 94 -5.26 -17.07 -1.99
N SER A 95 -5.91 -18.00 -1.28
CA SER A 95 -5.91 -19.42 -1.64
C SER A 95 -6.77 -19.72 -2.87
N SER A 96 -7.70 -18.82 -3.21
CA SER A 96 -8.60 -18.98 -4.35
C SER A 96 -7.95 -18.56 -5.69
N ALA A 97 -8.64 -18.82 -6.79
CA ALA A 97 -8.30 -18.33 -8.13
C ALA A 97 -9.12 -17.11 -8.57
N ARG A 98 -9.86 -16.47 -7.65
CA ARG A 98 -10.67 -15.27 -7.95
C ARG A 98 -9.78 -14.04 -8.14
N GLN A 99 -10.34 -13.00 -8.75
CA GLN A 99 -9.73 -11.66 -8.78
C GLN A 99 -9.68 -11.10 -7.36
N GLN A 100 -8.59 -10.41 -7.03
CA GLN A 100 -8.27 -9.92 -5.69
C GLN A 100 -7.74 -8.49 -5.74
N ASP A 101 -7.88 -7.78 -4.63
CA ASP A 101 -7.33 -6.44 -4.48
C ASP A 101 -5.79 -6.47 -4.25
N ALA A 102 -5.08 -5.54 -4.90
CA ALA A 102 -3.62 -5.48 -4.84
C ALA A 102 -3.10 -4.87 -3.54
N GLN A 103 -3.83 -3.93 -2.93
CA GLN A 103 -3.51 -3.33 -1.64
C GLN A 103 -3.64 -4.38 -0.54
N GLU A 104 -4.71 -5.16 -0.54
CA GLU A 104 -4.87 -6.24 0.45
C GLU A 104 -3.76 -7.28 0.31
N PHE A 105 -3.44 -7.68 -0.93
CA PHE A 105 -2.40 -8.66 -1.18
C PHE A 105 -1.01 -8.19 -0.73
N ILE A 106 -0.66 -6.91 -0.91
CA ILE A 106 0.66 -6.42 -0.47
C ILE A 106 0.78 -6.37 1.06
N GLN A 107 -0.27 -5.98 1.77
CA GLN A 107 -0.29 -6.00 3.24
C GLN A 107 -0.14 -7.43 3.77
N TRP A 108 -0.90 -8.38 3.20
CA TRP A 108 -0.75 -9.79 3.53
C TRP A 108 0.68 -10.32 3.29
N VAL A 109 1.30 -9.93 2.18
CA VAL A 109 2.68 -10.31 1.87
C VAL A 109 3.66 -9.72 2.89
N PHE A 110 3.48 -8.47 3.31
CA PHE A 110 4.31 -7.85 4.33
C PHE A 110 4.19 -8.56 5.68
N ASP A 111 2.98 -8.88 6.13
CA ASP A 111 2.76 -9.63 7.37
C ASP A 111 3.38 -11.03 7.31
N LYS A 112 3.26 -11.70 6.16
CA LYS A 112 3.88 -13.01 5.95
C LYS A 112 5.40 -12.93 5.97
N PHE A 113 5.98 -11.92 5.33
CA PHE A 113 7.44 -11.76 5.31
C PHE A 113 7.96 -11.41 6.70
N GLU A 114 7.28 -10.51 7.43
CA GLU A 114 7.61 -10.20 8.81
C GLU A 114 7.62 -11.48 9.67
N THR A 115 6.54 -12.25 9.60
CA THR A 115 6.39 -13.49 10.38
C THR A 115 7.44 -14.54 10.02
N GLU A 116 7.69 -14.79 8.73
CA GLU A 116 8.60 -15.84 8.27
C GLU A 116 10.07 -15.46 8.48
N GLU A 117 10.44 -14.19 8.33
CA GLU A 117 11.80 -13.71 8.61
C GLU A 117 12.09 -13.72 10.11
N ALA A 118 11.13 -13.29 10.95
CA ALA A 118 11.26 -13.33 12.41
C ALA A 118 11.48 -14.75 12.94
N LYS A 119 10.74 -15.75 12.42
CA LYS A 119 10.94 -17.18 12.77
C LYS A 119 12.36 -17.69 12.49
N ARG A 120 13.09 -17.01 11.61
CA ARG A 120 14.44 -17.38 11.18
C ARG A 120 15.51 -16.45 11.78
N GLY A 121 15.11 -15.51 12.65
CA GLY A 121 16.01 -14.54 13.25
C GLY A 121 16.60 -13.55 12.23
N ARG A 122 15.94 -13.35 11.08
CA ARG A 122 16.38 -12.42 10.04
C ARG A 122 15.59 -11.11 10.11
N VAL A 123 16.22 -10.03 9.64
CA VAL A 123 15.55 -8.74 9.52
C VAL A 123 14.70 -8.73 8.25
N ASN A 124 13.41 -8.38 8.38
CA ASN A 124 12.54 -8.26 7.22
C ASN A 124 13.03 -7.14 6.27
N PRO A 125 13.33 -7.43 5.00
CA PRO A 125 13.78 -6.40 4.06
C PRO A 125 12.69 -5.37 3.74
N CYS A 126 11.41 -5.67 3.98
CA CYS A 126 10.28 -4.77 3.75
C CYS A 126 10.15 -3.65 4.80
N LYS A 127 10.98 -3.63 5.86
CA LYS A 127 11.01 -2.50 6.81
C LYS A 127 11.36 -1.15 6.18
N ILE A 128 11.80 -1.14 4.91
CA ILE A 128 12.04 0.09 4.14
C ILE A 128 10.77 0.88 3.80
N TYR A 129 9.60 0.22 3.87
CA TYR A 129 8.29 0.81 3.60
C TYR A 129 7.64 1.39 4.86
N ASP A 130 8.09 0.96 6.05
CA ASP A 130 7.50 1.35 7.32
C ASP A 130 7.86 2.80 7.69
N PHE A 131 6.89 3.54 8.21
CA PHE A 131 7.05 4.88 8.76
C PHE A 131 6.05 5.14 9.89
N ASP A 132 6.34 6.14 10.70
CA ASP A 132 5.46 6.59 11.78
C ASP A 132 4.77 7.91 11.39
N ILE A 133 3.48 7.99 11.69
CA ILE A 133 2.69 9.22 11.62
C ILE A 133 2.23 9.62 13.03
N GLU A 134 2.01 10.92 13.20
CA GLU A 134 1.45 11.51 14.40
C GLU A 134 0.11 12.17 14.05
N HIS A 135 -0.92 11.83 14.82
CA HIS A 135 -2.19 12.52 14.83
C HIS A 135 -2.24 13.43 16.05
N ARG A 136 -2.28 14.73 15.79
CA ARG A 136 -2.53 15.76 16.80
C ARG A 136 -4.02 16.04 16.82
N TYR A 137 -4.63 16.00 18.01
CA TYR A 137 -6.02 16.35 18.25
C TYR A 137 -6.08 17.57 19.17
N GLU A 138 -6.74 18.65 18.75
CA GLU A 138 -6.94 19.85 19.57
C GLU A 138 -8.41 20.11 19.77
N CYS A 139 -8.86 20.15 21.02
CA CYS A 139 -10.25 20.50 21.35
C CYS A 139 -10.52 21.98 21.03
N THR A 140 -11.55 22.27 20.26
CA THR A 140 -11.91 23.64 19.88
C THR A 140 -12.43 24.50 21.05
N GLN A 141 -12.83 23.87 22.16
CA GLN A 141 -13.38 24.55 23.32
C GLN A 141 -12.34 24.85 24.42
N CYS A 142 -11.56 23.84 24.83
CA CYS A 142 -10.58 24.00 25.92
C CYS A 142 -9.14 24.19 25.43
N HIS A 143 -8.88 24.04 24.12
CA HIS A 143 -7.55 24.08 23.50
C HIS A 143 -6.56 23.03 24.05
N GLY A 144 -7.06 22.05 24.80
CA GLY A 144 -6.27 20.90 25.21
C GLY A 144 -5.91 20.03 24.01
N VAL A 145 -4.68 19.52 24.00
CA VAL A 145 -4.16 18.70 22.90
C VAL A 145 -3.87 17.25 23.32
N ALA A 146 -4.04 16.32 22.38
CA ALA A 146 -3.62 14.94 22.51
C ALA A 146 -2.86 14.50 21.25
N TYR A 147 -1.92 13.57 21.41
CA TYR A 147 -1.06 13.07 20.35
C TYR A 147 -1.11 11.56 20.30
N VAL A 148 -1.43 11.00 19.13
CA VAL A 148 -1.44 9.55 18.89
C VAL A 148 -0.41 9.24 17.82
N LYS A 149 0.42 8.24 18.07
CA LYS A 149 1.43 7.77 17.12
C LYS A 149 0.94 6.48 16.48
N GLU A 150 1.02 6.41 15.16
CA GLU A 150 0.64 5.23 14.40
C GLU A 150 1.80 4.81 13.49
N ARG A 151 2.14 3.52 13.51
CA ARG A 151 3.08 2.91 12.57
C ARG A 151 2.28 2.41 11.37
N THR A 152 2.66 2.84 10.17
CA THR A 152 2.05 2.38 8.92
C THR A 152 3.11 2.18 7.83
N ASN A 153 2.72 1.68 6.66
CA ASN A 153 3.61 1.43 5.53
C ASN A 153 3.05 1.95 4.19
N GLN A 154 1.88 2.59 4.22
CA GLN A 154 1.23 3.18 3.05
C GLN A 154 0.37 4.38 3.42
N LEU A 155 0.18 5.30 2.47
CA LEU A 155 -0.83 6.35 2.55
C LEU A 155 -2.03 5.99 1.68
N ASN A 156 -3.23 6.07 2.25
CA ASN A 156 -4.48 5.91 1.51
C ASN A 156 -5.01 7.29 1.15
N LEU A 157 -4.83 7.70 -0.11
CA LEU A 157 -5.25 9.00 -0.60
C LEU A 157 -6.63 8.91 -1.26
N HIS A 158 -7.54 9.77 -0.81
CA HIS A 158 -8.85 9.94 -1.44
C HIS A 158 -8.71 10.75 -2.72
N ILE A 159 -9.14 10.17 -3.84
CA ILE A 159 -9.19 10.83 -5.15
C ILE A 159 -10.62 11.29 -5.40
N ILE A 160 -10.79 12.57 -5.71
CA ILE A 160 -12.11 13.16 -5.90
C ILE A 160 -12.57 12.96 -7.35
N ALA A 161 -13.82 12.51 -7.51
CA ALA A 161 -14.53 12.60 -8.78
C ALA A 161 -15.12 14.02 -8.90
N GLN A 162 -14.74 14.79 -9.91
CA GLN A 162 -15.40 16.08 -10.16
C GLN A 162 -16.70 15.84 -10.95
N GLU A 163 -17.82 16.32 -10.43
CA GLU A 163 -19.17 16.10 -11.02
C GLU A 163 -19.59 17.15 -12.07
N ASN A 164 -18.75 18.14 -12.40
CA ASN A 164 -19.17 19.23 -13.29
C ASN A 164 -18.91 18.93 -14.77
N VAL A 165 -20.00 18.69 -15.51
CA VAL A 165 -20.02 18.29 -16.92
C VAL A 165 -19.40 19.29 -17.92
N ASP A 166 -19.05 20.52 -17.55
CA ASP A 166 -18.69 21.53 -18.57
C ASP A 166 -17.32 22.20 -18.47
N VAL A 167 -16.54 22.04 -17.38
CA VAL A 167 -15.15 22.55 -17.30
C VAL A 167 -14.37 21.76 -16.23
N ILE A 168 -13.69 20.67 -16.59
CA ILE A 168 -12.83 19.89 -15.67
C ILE A 168 -11.44 19.74 -16.29
N PRO A 169 -10.33 19.98 -15.56
CA PRO A 169 -9.09 19.28 -15.86
C PRO A 169 -9.27 17.80 -15.47
N GLU A 170 -9.23 16.89 -16.44
CA GLU A 170 -9.48 15.43 -16.31
C GLU A 170 -8.59 14.66 -15.29
N GLU A 171 -7.72 15.37 -14.58
CA GLU A 171 -6.65 14.84 -13.76
C GLU A 171 -6.62 15.50 -12.38
N GLU A 172 -6.39 14.71 -11.34
CA GLU A 172 -6.04 15.17 -10.00
C GLU A 172 -4.53 15.08 -9.81
N GLU A 173 -3.90 16.14 -9.30
CA GLU A 173 -2.48 16.11 -8.99
C GLU A 173 -2.20 15.44 -7.64
N LEU A 174 -1.12 14.67 -7.55
CA LEU A 174 -0.67 14.02 -6.31
C LEU A 174 -0.46 15.02 -5.16
N SER A 175 0.05 16.21 -5.45
CA SER A 175 0.24 17.28 -4.47
C SER A 175 -1.07 17.66 -3.78
N ASN A 176 -2.14 17.90 -4.54
CA ASN A 176 -3.47 18.22 -4.01
C ASN A 176 -4.04 17.09 -3.15
N ALA A 177 -3.84 15.83 -3.57
CA ALA A 177 -4.29 14.67 -2.81
C ALA A 177 -3.53 14.53 -1.46
N LEU A 178 -2.23 14.84 -1.45
CA LEU A 178 -1.40 14.86 -0.23
C LEU A 178 -1.79 16.03 0.69
N GLU A 179 -1.99 17.23 0.14
CA GLU A 179 -2.45 18.39 0.90
C GLU A 179 -3.79 18.11 1.59
N ARG A 180 -4.71 17.41 0.92
CA ARG A 180 -5.98 16.98 1.52
C ARG A 180 -5.77 15.95 2.62
N TYR A 181 -4.93 14.95 2.39
CA TYR A 181 -4.63 13.91 3.40
C TYR A 181 -4.00 14.49 4.67
N PHE A 182 -3.13 15.49 4.51
CA PHE A 182 -2.51 16.22 5.61
C PHE A 182 -3.26 17.51 5.98
N GLY A 183 -4.49 17.68 5.50
CA GLY A 183 -5.35 18.79 5.89
C GLY A 183 -5.78 18.68 7.36
N ASP A 184 -6.27 19.78 7.91
CA ASP A 184 -6.96 19.75 9.19
C ASP A 184 -8.37 19.21 8.96
N GLU A 185 -8.79 18.22 9.74
CA GLU A 185 -10.16 17.71 9.75
C GLU A 185 -10.82 17.99 11.10
N ILE A 186 -12.12 18.29 11.08
CA ILE A 186 -12.90 18.44 12.31
C ILE A 186 -13.56 17.10 12.61
N ILE A 187 -13.30 16.56 13.79
CA ILE A 187 -13.92 15.33 14.27
C ILE A 187 -14.66 15.56 15.58
N ASN A 188 -15.76 14.85 15.79
CA ASN A 188 -16.52 14.94 17.03
C ASN A 188 -16.11 13.81 17.99
N LYS A 189 -15.58 14.15 19.17
CA LYS A 189 -15.14 13.18 20.18
C LYS A 189 -15.40 13.67 21.61
N ASN A 190 -15.40 12.75 22.57
CA ASN A 190 -15.51 13.10 23.99
C ASN A 190 -14.22 13.77 24.46
N CYS A 191 -14.33 14.98 25.01
CA CYS A 191 -13.20 15.69 25.58
C CYS A 191 -13.06 15.37 27.08
N PRO A 192 -11.91 14.83 27.54
CA PRO A 192 -11.72 14.48 28.95
C PRO A 192 -11.66 15.71 29.87
N GLN A 193 -11.31 16.88 29.34
CA GLN A 193 -11.26 18.13 30.11
C GLN A 193 -12.62 18.86 30.13
N CYS A 194 -13.38 18.83 29.04
CA CYS A 194 -14.71 19.45 29.00
C CYS A 194 -15.81 18.54 29.56
N THR A 195 -15.56 17.23 29.67
CA THR A 195 -16.51 16.21 30.12
C THR A 195 -17.78 16.13 29.23
N ASP A 196 -17.63 16.44 27.94
CA ASP A 196 -18.72 16.37 26.94
C ASP A 196 -18.14 16.13 25.53
N LYS A 197 -19.00 15.83 24.56
CA LYS A 197 -18.67 15.77 23.13
C LYS A 197 -18.29 17.15 22.63
N GLN A 198 -17.10 17.26 22.06
CA GLN A 198 -16.58 18.48 21.48
C GLN A 198 -16.00 18.19 20.11
N ASP A 199 -15.86 19.26 19.34
CA ASP A 199 -15.17 19.21 18.08
C ASP A 199 -13.66 19.31 18.32
N PHE A 200 -12.91 18.47 17.61
CA PHE A 200 -11.45 18.42 17.64
C PHE A 200 -10.92 18.72 16.26
N ASN A 201 -9.95 19.64 16.17
CA ASN A 201 -9.12 19.77 14.98
C ASN A 201 -8.08 18.65 15.03
N LYS A 202 -8.20 17.68 14.11
CA LYS A 202 -7.22 16.62 13.92
C LYS A 202 -6.30 16.99 12.77
N ARG A 203 -5.01 16.86 13.02
CA ARG A 203 -3.95 17.06 12.04
C ARG A 203 -3.05 15.82 12.02
N THR A 204 -2.88 15.22 10.85
CA THR A 204 -1.97 14.09 10.63
C THR A 204 -0.65 14.60 10.07
N ARG A 205 0.51 14.14 10.54
CA ARG A 205 1.83 14.51 10.01
C ARG A 205 2.80 13.33 10.11
N PHE A 206 3.84 13.30 9.28
CA PHE A 206 4.91 12.31 9.39
C PHE A 206 5.79 12.58 10.62
N LEU A 207 6.09 11.54 11.40
CA LEU A 207 7.16 11.59 12.40
C LEU A 207 8.51 11.23 11.79
N ASN A 208 8.51 10.28 10.86
CA ASN A 208 9.65 9.92 10.04
C ASN A 208 9.20 9.53 8.63
N PHE A 209 10.15 9.42 7.72
CA PHE A 209 9.88 9.05 6.33
C PHE A 209 10.39 7.65 6.04
N PRO A 210 9.64 6.85 5.26
CA PRO A 210 10.13 5.58 4.77
C PRO A 210 11.18 5.81 3.67
N LYS A 211 11.99 4.78 3.38
CA LYS A 211 12.89 4.84 2.21
C LYS A 211 12.11 4.73 0.90
N VAL A 212 10.97 4.04 0.93
CA VAL A 212 10.05 3.92 -0.20
C VAL A 212 8.64 4.15 0.30
N LEU A 213 8.01 5.22 -0.16
CA LEU A 213 6.62 5.54 0.20
C LEU A 213 5.66 4.81 -0.73
N ILE A 214 4.74 4.03 -0.16
CA ILE A 214 3.62 3.45 -0.90
C ILE A 214 2.44 4.40 -0.78
N VAL A 215 1.88 4.77 -1.93
CA VAL A 215 0.68 5.59 -2.03
C VAL A 215 -0.40 4.77 -2.72
N VAL A 216 -1.55 4.64 -2.07
CA VAL A 216 -2.70 3.93 -2.59
C VAL A 216 -3.81 4.94 -2.82
N THR A 217 -4.32 5.00 -4.05
CA THR A 217 -5.46 5.84 -4.38
C THR A 217 -6.75 5.08 -4.11
N GLN A 218 -7.58 5.59 -3.20
CA GLN A 218 -8.91 5.07 -2.93
C GLN A 218 -9.85 5.49 -4.07
N ARG A 219 -10.08 4.56 -5.00
CA ARG A 219 -10.84 4.77 -6.25
C ARG A 219 -12.24 4.17 -6.23
N PHE A 220 -12.79 3.94 -5.05
CA PHE A 220 -14.13 3.43 -4.87
C PHE A 220 -14.90 4.39 -3.99
N THR A 221 -16.08 4.75 -4.47
CA THR A 221 -17.05 5.57 -3.76
C THR A 221 -18.38 4.81 -3.72
N TYR A 222 -19.28 5.20 -2.83
CA TYR A 222 -20.64 4.66 -2.80
C TYR A 222 -21.59 5.73 -3.32
N GLN A 223 -22.31 5.41 -4.39
CA GLN A 223 -23.43 6.21 -4.87
C GLN A 223 -24.68 5.36 -4.73
N ASN A 224 -25.64 5.78 -3.90
CA ASN A 224 -26.86 5.01 -3.63
C ASN A 224 -26.58 3.56 -3.22
N TRP A 225 -25.64 3.36 -2.28
CA TRP A 225 -25.19 2.04 -1.81
C TRP A 225 -24.57 1.14 -2.89
N THR A 226 -24.35 1.67 -4.10
CA THR A 226 -23.68 0.98 -5.19
C THR A 226 -22.22 1.44 -5.23
N PRO A 227 -21.24 0.51 -5.18
CA PRO A 227 -19.84 0.86 -5.32
C PRO A 227 -19.58 1.36 -6.76
N THR A 228 -19.21 2.63 -6.88
CA THR A 228 -18.85 3.28 -8.14
C THR A 228 -17.35 3.51 -8.18
N LYS A 229 -16.75 3.25 -9.34
CA LYS A 229 -15.32 3.47 -9.56
C LYS A 229 -15.04 4.94 -9.90
N VAL A 230 -14.09 5.54 -9.19
CA VAL A 230 -13.55 6.87 -9.49
C VAL A 230 -12.47 6.73 -10.56
N ASN A 231 -12.77 7.22 -11.77
CA ASN A 231 -11.90 7.12 -12.94
C ASN A 231 -11.00 8.36 -13.15
N THR A 232 -11.01 9.35 -12.25
CA THR A 232 -10.14 10.53 -12.32
C THR A 232 -8.67 10.12 -12.47
N ALA A 233 -7.98 10.59 -13.50
CA ALA A 233 -6.57 10.27 -13.67
C ALA A 233 -5.76 10.92 -12.53
N LEU A 234 -4.74 10.22 -12.02
CA LEU A 234 -3.80 10.83 -11.05
C LEU A 234 -2.57 11.31 -11.82
N LYS A 235 -2.36 12.62 -11.83
CA LYS A 235 -1.15 13.24 -12.36
C LYS A 235 -0.07 13.24 -11.30
N VAL A 236 0.99 12.46 -11.55
CA VAL A 236 2.13 12.32 -10.64
C VAL A 236 3.26 13.22 -11.12
N ILE A 237 3.42 14.38 -10.47
CA ILE A 237 4.55 15.30 -10.67
C ILE A 237 5.43 15.21 -9.42
N LEU A 238 6.70 14.84 -9.59
CA LEU A 238 7.63 14.64 -8.48
C LEU A 238 8.71 15.72 -8.37
N ASP A 239 8.93 16.52 -9.42
CA ASP A 239 10.07 17.45 -9.50
C ASP A 239 10.12 18.46 -8.34
N ASP A 240 8.95 18.93 -7.88
CA ASP A 240 8.81 19.90 -6.79
C ASP A 240 8.14 19.31 -5.53
N LEU A 241 7.94 17.98 -5.48
CA LEU A 241 7.25 17.35 -4.35
C LEU A 241 8.14 17.29 -3.11
N ASN A 242 7.90 18.19 -2.15
CA ASN A 242 8.59 18.20 -0.86
C ASN A 242 7.70 17.73 0.29
N LEU A 243 7.95 16.50 0.78
CA LEU A 243 7.20 15.91 1.88
C LEU A 243 7.58 16.45 3.26
N GLU A 244 8.70 17.18 3.42
CA GLU A 244 9.10 17.78 4.71
C GLU A 244 8.06 18.79 5.21
N ASN A 245 7.27 19.39 4.32
CA ASN A 245 6.15 20.26 4.68
C ASN A 245 5.07 19.54 5.51
N PHE A 246 5.02 18.21 5.41
CA PHE A 246 4.08 17.36 6.13
C PHE A 246 4.70 16.67 7.34
N LYS A 247 5.88 17.10 7.78
CA LYS A 247 6.56 16.56 8.96
C LYS A 247 6.11 17.22 10.25
N ALA A 248 5.94 16.42 11.29
CA ALA A 248 5.68 16.90 12.64
C ALA A 248 6.98 17.39 13.29
N ALA A 249 6.88 18.42 14.14
CA ALA A 249 7.93 18.71 15.12
C ALA A 249 8.04 17.61 16.19
N GLY A 250 6.95 16.85 16.39
CA GLY A 250 6.86 15.69 17.25
C GLY A 250 6.43 16.03 18.68
N GLY A 251 5.36 15.39 19.14
CA GLY A 251 4.84 15.50 20.50
C GLY A 251 4.33 16.89 20.88
N LEU A 252 4.14 17.09 22.19
CA LEU A 252 3.65 18.34 22.76
C LEU A 252 4.59 19.51 22.47
N GLN A 253 4.05 20.58 21.88
CA GLN A 253 4.83 21.76 21.52
C GLN A 253 4.88 22.79 22.66
N PRO A 254 5.90 23.68 22.70
CA PRO A 254 5.98 24.75 23.69
C PRO A 254 4.72 25.64 23.65
N GLY A 255 4.04 25.76 24.80
CA GLY A 255 2.84 26.57 24.95
C GLY A 255 1.52 25.80 24.81
N GLU A 256 1.55 24.53 24.43
CA GLU A 256 0.38 23.67 24.42
C GLU A 256 0.13 23.04 25.79
N VAL A 257 -1.15 22.77 26.09
CA VAL A 257 -1.58 22.07 27.30
C VAL A 257 -2.11 20.70 26.91
N GLY A 258 -1.46 19.64 27.37
CA GLY A 258 -1.93 18.28 27.17
C GLY A 258 -3.26 18.02 27.87
N LEU A 259 -4.16 17.29 27.20
CA LEU A 259 -5.37 16.79 27.84
C LEU A 259 -5.02 15.80 28.96
N PRO A 260 -5.83 15.71 30.04
CA PRO A 260 -5.57 14.79 31.15
C PRO A 260 -5.44 13.34 30.66
N ASP A 261 -4.40 12.65 31.12
CA ASP A 261 -4.18 11.23 30.81
C ASP A 261 -5.33 10.38 31.35
N GLY A 262 -6.21 9.98 30.44
CA GLY A 262 -7.43 9.22 30.72
C GLY A 262 -7.79 8.23 29.62
N SER A 263 -6.85 7.92 28.72
CA SER A 263 -6.76 6.70 27.90
C SER A 263 -5.57 6.87 26.96
N GLU A 264 -4.70 5.86 26.86
CA GLU A 264 -4.19 5.54 25.52
C GLU A 264 -5.43 5.57 24.64
N VAL A 265 -5.51 6.50 23.69
CA VAL A 265 -6.70 6.61 22.84
C VAL A 265 -6.80 5.29 22.12
N GLU A 266 -7.57 4.35 22.67
CA GLU A 266 -8.12 3.22 21.95
C GLU A 266 -8.95 3.89 20.88
N VAL A 267 -8.34 4.05 19.71
CA VAL A 267 -9.06 4.33 18.49
C VAL A 267 -9.87 3.05 18.29
N GLU A 268 -11.07 3.00 18.86
CA GLU A 268 -12.12 2.20 18.25
C GLU A 268 -12.20 2.73 16.82
N VAL A 269 -11.61 1.97 15.90
CA VAL A 269 -11.83 2.13 14.48
C VAL A 269 -13.26 1.65 14.26
N GLU A 270 -14.25 2.43 14.69
CA GLU A 270 -15.53 2.39 14.03
C GLU A 270 -15.20 2.70 12.57
N ALA A 271 -15.61 1.81 11.67
CA ALA A 271 -15.50 2.06 10.25
C ALA A 271 -16.28 3.35 9.96
N GLU A 272 -15.59 4.49 9.92
CA GLU A 272 -16.16 5.76 9.53
C GLU A 272 -16.55 5.63 8.07
N ILE A 273 -17.81 5.26 7.85
CA ILE A 273 -18.48 5.40 6.57
C ILE A 273 -18.41 6.89 6.26
N ASN A 274 -17.63 7.25 5.24
CA ASN A 274 -17.46 8.62 4.79
C ASN A 274 -18.85 9.26 4.59
N GLN A 275 -19.23 10.16 5.49
CA GLN A 275 -20.58 10.75 5.52
C GLN A 275 -20.83 11.63 4.30
N ASP A 276 -19.78 12.13 3.64
CA ASP A 276 -19.90 12.87 2.39
C ASP A 276 -20.44 11.97 1.26
N LEU A 277 -20.24 10.64 1.34
CA LEU A 277 -20.82 9.67 0.40
C LEU A 277 -22.31 9.41 0.67
N LEU A 278 -22.78 9.64 1.89
CA LEU A 278 -24.19 9.47 2.26
C LEU A 278 -25.04 10.70 1.91
N ASN A 279 -24.41 11.87 1.83
CA ASN A 279 -25.10 13.15 1.67
C ASN A 279 -25.24 13.63 0.21
N MET A 280 -24.84 12.81 -0.77
CA MET A 280 -25.14 13.04 -2.19
C MET A 280 -26.56 12.54 -2.51
N CYS A 281 -27.58 13.12 -1.85
CA CYS A 281 -29.00 12.95 -2.15
C CYS A 281 -29.48 14.01 -3.15
#